data_AF-A0A8H4BHH7-F1
#
_entry.id   AF-A0A8H4BHH7-F1
#
_cell.length_a   1.000
_cell.length_b   1.000
_cell.length_c   1.000
_cell.angle_alpha   90.00
_cell.angle_beta   90.00
_cell.angle_gamma   90.00
#
_symmetry.space_group_name_H-M   'P 1'
#
loop_
_entity.id
_entity.type
_entity.pdbx_description
1 polymer ?
#
loop_
_entity_poly.entity_id
_entity_poly.type
_entity_poly.pdbx_seq_one_letter_code
_entity_poly.pdbx_strand_id
1 'polypeptide(L)'
;MSFYEPGKDQFLSGQVLLLLDLPLESKPIFDQITKFGGQYRDDFSQDVTCLVCIEPRGTYYNDCIERNIPVVLPQWLDDCLRYHLLFPYDTYRLPAPTIYYQHKPRPATLFKYPLGKQVSLLVPSKDLECKRPLHNQVVYFGKDVPFIRDMKKGQENEADALRQLWYALVQEMGGTVAEEYHPHRVTVVILKYRSSLEYKQAVQDQKCVASCSWLSNTYCRGYLCSPMDTLLDYPIPKVGIAGMEKCVIALTGFKGVNREFLNRLIFACGAYFSAKLAKDTTYLICGGGYGDKYAELHNYPNVIRVNHLWLEDCYAQFRMIDYRSDRRYTYIPQDNALLEGTVGHTQLMPQVIDRFKDDTYDQEPQTVYQECEMGFVQERKPRKAALRAQSVLNEHIMPDVNAYEKEYKNKK
;
A
#
# COMPACT_ATOMS: atom_id res chain seq x y z
N MET A 1 -12.34 -22.83 47.15
CA MET A 1 -11.40 -22.61 46.02
C MET A 1 -10.97 -21.17 46.09
N SER A 2 -9.76 -20.88 46.59
CA SER A 2 -9.24 -19.51 46.61
C SER A 2 -8.77 -19.17 45.20
N PHE A 3 -9.29 -18.08 44.64
CA PHE A 3 -8.83 -17.54 43.38
C PHE A 3 -7.38 -17.08 43.55
N TYR A 4 -6.51 -17.53 42.64
CA TYR A 4 -5.10 -17.15 42.61
C TYR A 4 -5.00 -15.67 42.21
N GLU A 5 -4.62 -14.81 43.14
CA GLU A 5 -4.19 -13.44 42.84
C GLU A 5 -2.66 -13.44 42.71
N PRO A 6 -2.11 -13.16 41.52
CA PRO A 6 -0.66 -13.02 41.39
C PRO A 6 -0.16 -11.87 42.25
N GLY A 7 0.96 -12.08 42.94
CA GLY A 7 1.62 -11.03 43.71
C GLY A 7 2.00 -9.85 42.81
N LYS A 8 2.12 -8.63 43.37
CA LYS A 8 2.43 -7.39 42.63
C LYS A 8 3.64 -7.48 41.69
N ASP A 9 4.55 -8.41 41.93
CA ASP A 9 5.77 -8.61 41.15
C ASP A 9 5.68 -9.75 40.12
N GLN A 10 4.57 -10.50 40.05
CA GLN A 10 4.38 -11.63 39.12
C GLN A 10 3.68 -11.21 37.82
N PHE A 11 4.28 -10.26 37.09
CA PHE A 11 3.69 -9.73 35.85
C PHE A 11 3.61 -10.75 34.70
N LEU A 12 4.36 -11.85 34.74
CA LEU A 12 4.26 -12.95 33.77
C LEU A 12 3.25 -14.03 34.19
N SER A 13 2.48 -13.81 35.26
CA SER A 13 1.50 -14.80 35.70
C SER A 13 0.48 -15.12 34.61
N GLY A 14 0.23 -16.42 34.42
CA GLY A 14 -0.65 -16.94 33.36
C GLY A 14 0.04 -17.07 31.99
N GLN A 15 1.32 -16.72 31.87
CA GLN A 15 2.09 -16.90 30.64
C GLN A 15 2.80 -18.26 30.62
N VAL A 16 2.63 -19.00 29.54
CA VAL A 16 3.35 -20.26 29.24
C VAL A 16 4.08 -20.08 27.92
N LEU A 17 5.38 -19.85 28.00
CA LEU A 17 6.22 -19.45 26.87
C LEU A 17 6.91 -20.65 26.24
N LEU A 18 6.82 -20.76 24.92
CA LEU A 18 7.72 -21.60 24.14
C LEU A 18 8.84 -20.71 23.60
N LEU A 19 10.11 -21.04 23.85
CA LEU A 19 11.25 -20.25 23.40
C LEU A 19 12.03 -21.01 22.32
N LEU A 20 12.16 -20.43 21.12
CA LEU A 20 12.89 -21.02 20.00
C LEU A 20 14.05 -20.14 19.55
N ASP A 21 15.14 -20.80 19.15
CA ASP A 21 16.33 -20.16 18.59
C ASP A 21 17.02 -19.13 19.52
N LEU A 22 16.74 -19.15 20.83
CA LEU A 22 17.48 -18.33 21.81
C LEU A 22 18.85 -18.98 22.12
N PRO A 23 19.93 -18.19 22.19
CA PRO A 23 21.27 -18.73 22.47
C PRO A 23 21.31 -19.49 23.81
N LEU A 24 22.01 -20.63 23.83
CA LEU A 24 22.11 -21.59 24.94
C LEU A 24 22.70 -21.01 26.26
N GLU A 25 23.21 -19.79 26.25
CA GLU A 25 23.64 -19.05 27.47
C GLU A 25 22.45 -18.51 28.30
N SER A 26 21.22 -18.81 27.89
CA SER A 26 19.94 -18.27 28.37
C SER A 26 19.38 -18.86 29.67
N LYS A 27 20.12 -19.68 30.45
CA LYS A 27 19.68 -20.12 31.79
C LYS A 27 19.10 -18.97 32.66
N PRO A 28 19.71 -17.77 32.69
CA PRO A 28 19.18 -16.65 33.47
C PRO A 28 17.78 -16.19 33.02
N ILE A 29 17.44 -16.34 31.74
CA ILE A 29 16.14 -15.94 31.19
C ILE A 29 15.05 -16.86 31.72
N PHE A 30 15.29 -18.18 31.73
CA PHE A 30 14.35 -19.16 32.28
C PHE A 30 14.11 -18.94 33.78
N ASP A 31 15.17 -18.64 34.54
CA ASP A 31 15.07 -18.30 35.96
C ASP A 31 14.26 -17.01 36.17
N GLN A 32 14.46 -15.99 35.32
CA GLN A 32 13.69 -14.74 35.37
C GLN A 32 12.21 -14.95 35.04
N ILE A 33 11.89 -15.74 34.00
CA ILE A 33 10.50 -16.08 33.65
C ILE A 33 9.80 -16.71 34.85
N THR A 34 10.43 -17.72 35.44
CA THR A 34 9.87 -18.46 36.59
C THR A 34 9.73 -17.57 37.83
N LYS A 35 10.74 -16.73 38.09
CA LYS A 35 10.75 -15.76 39.20
C LYS A 35 9.57 -14.79 39.13
N PHE A 36 9.20 -14.33 37.94
CA PHE A 36 8.12 -13.37 37.73
C PHE A 36 6.77 -14.03 37.40
N GLY A 37 6.62 -15.32 37.72
CA GLY A 37 5.34 -16.05 37.66
C GLY A 37 4.98 -16.65 36.30
N GLY A 38 5.86 -16.54 35.31
CA GLY A 38 5.71 -17.19 34.02
C GLY A 38 6.15 -18.65 34.07
N GLN A 39 5.72 -19.41 33.08
CA GLN A 39 6.16 -20.78 32.84
C GLN A 39 6.76 -20.87 31.45
N TYR A 40 7.58 -21.90 31.21
CA TYR A 40 8.07 -22.20 29.88
C TYR A 40 7.93 -23.69 29.58
N ARG A 41 8.01 -24.04 28.30
CA ARG A 41 7.96 -25.42 27.80
C ARG A 41 9.12 -25.64 26.83
N ASP A 42 9.70 -26.83 26.89
CA ASP A 42 10.73 -27.26 25.93
C ASP A 42 10.11 -27.78 24.61
N ASP A 43 8.83 -28.15 24.65
CA ASP A 43 8.07 -28.69 23.54
C ASP A 43 6.66 -28.05 23.49
N PHE A 44 6.00 -28.15 22.35
CA PHE A 44 4.71 -27.51 22.13
C PHE A 44 3.57 -28.28 22.83
N SER A 45 2.97 -27.65 23.84
CA SER A 45 1.85 -28.17 24.62
C SER A 45 0.59 -27.30 24.45
N GLN A 46 -0.59 -27.85 24.82
CA GLN A 46 -1.88 -27.16 24.63
C GLN A 46 -2.04 -25.89 25.48
N ASP A 47 -1.25 -25.75 26.53
CA ASP A 47 -1.27 -24.60 27.45
C ASP A 47 -0.32 -23.48 27.03
N VAL A 48 0.45 -23.63 25.94
CA VAL A 48 1.34 -22.58 25.43
C VAL A 48 0.52 -21.35 25.07
N THR A 49 0.85 -20.21 25.70
CA THR A 49 0.17 -18.93 25.49
C THR A 49 0.86 -18.06 24.46
N CYS A 50 2.17 -18.24 24.27
CA CYS A 50 2.95 -17.44 23.34
C CYS A 50 4.23 -18.19 22.90
N LEU A 51 4.57 -18.06 21.62
CA LEU A 51 5.86 -18.49 21.08
C LEU A 51 6.77 -17.28 20.92
N VAL A 52 7.98 -17.34 21.49
CA VAL A 52 9.03 -16.33 21.32
C VAL A 52 10.11 -16.91 20.41
N CYS A 53 10.31 -16.31 19.24
CA CYS A 53 11.30 -16.77 18.28
C CYS A 53 11.91 -15.62 17.47
N ILE A 54 13.17 -15.80 17.03
CA ILE A 54 13.87 -14.81 16.20
C ILE A 54 13.33 -14.81 14.77
N GLU A 55 13.07 -16.00 14.23
CA GLU A 55 12.60 -16.19 12.86
C GLU A 55 11.26 -16.95 12.84
N PRO A 56 10.32 -16.58 11.95
CA PRO A 56 9.00 -17.21 11.86
C PRO A 56 9.05 -18.56 11.12
N ARG A 57 9.86 -19.51 11.61
CA ARG A 57 10.15 -20.78 10.95
C ARG A 57 9.90 -22.00 11.86
N GLY A 58 9.68 -23.15 11.22
CA GLY A 58 9.58 -24.45 11.90
C GLY A 58 8.15 -24.92 12.18
N THR A 59 8.00 -26.17 12.61
CA THR A 59 6.71 -26.81 12.88
C THR A 59 5.95 -26.09 13.98
N TYR A 60 6.63 -25.71 15.07
CA TYR A 60 6.04 -24.98 16.18
C TYR A 60 5.47 -23.61 15.79
N TYR A 61 6.12 -22.89 14.86
CA TYR A 61 5.57 -21.65 14.32
C TYR A 61 4.24 -21.91 13.60
N ASN A 62 4.19 -22.96 12.77
CA ASN A 62 2.98 -23.31 12.02
C ASN A 62 1.83 -23.68 12.93
N ASP A 63 2.11 -24.54 13.92
CA ASP A 63 1.13 -24.95 14.91
C ASP A 63 0.59 -23.75 15.70
N CYS A 64 1.44 -22.77 16.01
CA CYS A 64 1.01 -21.52 16.64
C CYS A 64 0.10 -20.69 15.72
N ILE A 65 0.46 -20.52 14.46
CA ILE A 65 -0.35 -19.77 13.49
C ILE A 65 -1.71 -20.42 13.28
N GLU A 66 -1.77 -21.75 13.11
CA GLU A 66 -3.01 -22.51 12.94
C GLU A 66 -3.94 -22.38 14.15
N ARG A 67 -3.37 -22.35 15.36
CA ARG A 67 -4.12 -22.21 16.62
C ARG A 67 -4.34 -20.75 17.03
N ASN A 68 -3.93 -19.79 16.21
CA ASN A 68 -3.95 -18.36 16.50
C ASN A 68 -3.26 -17.99 17.84
N ILE A 69 -2.20 -18.72 18.18
CA ILE A 69 -1.32 -18.42 19.31
C ILE A 69 -0.37 -17.29 18.89
N PRO A 70 -0.20 -16.23 19.71
CA PRO A 70 0.75 -15.15 19.42
C PRO A 70 2.19 -15.65 19.27
N VAL A 71 2.79 -15.35 18.12
CA VAL A 71 4.23 -15.52 17.89
C VAL A 71 4.89 -14.14 17.94
N VAL A 72 5.89 -13.94 18.79
CA VAL A 72 6.53 -12.63 19.00
C VAL A 72 8.06 -12.69 18.94
N LEU A 73 8.67 -11.53 18.67
CA LEU A 73 10.12 -11.32 18.77
C LEU A 73 10.63 -11.45 20.21
N PRO A 74 11.90 -11.86 20.43
CA PRO A 74 12.52 -11.88 21.75
C PRO A 74 12.50 -10.55 22.50
N GLN A 75 12.51 -9.43 21.77
CA GLN A 75 12.43 -8.09 22.36
C GLN A 75 11.17 -7.87 23.21
N TRP A 76 10.07 -8.60 22.94
CA TRP A 76 8.89 -8.56 23.78
C TRP A 76 9.22 -9.00 25.21
N LEU A 77 9.91 -10.14 25.33
CA LEU A 77 10.31 -10.68 26.62
C LEU A 77 11.35 -9.78 27.29
N ASP A 78 12.32 -9.26 26.53
CA ASP A 78 13.32 -8.31 27.03
C ASP A 78 12.67 -7.05 27.62
N ASP A 79 11.70 -6.46 26.93
CA ASP A 79 10.99 -5.26 27.40
C ASP A 79 10.11 -5.58 28.61
N CYS A 80 9.42 -6.73 28.62
CA CYS A 80 8.65 -7.16 29.79
C CYS A 80 9.53 -7.29 31.04
N LEU A 81 10.70 -7.93 30.88
CA LEU A 81 11.67 -8.11 31.96
C LEU A 81 12.32 -6.79 32.39
N ARG A 82 12.65 -5.90 31.44
CA ARG A 82 13.29 -4.60 31.70
C ARG A 82 12.40 -3.64 32.48
N TYR A 83 11.11 -3.57 32.12
CA TYR A 83 10.17 -2.62 32.73
C TYR A 83 9.28 -3.24 33.79
N HIS A 84 9.41 -4.54 34.08
CA HIS A 84 8.57 -5.28 35.02
C HIS A 84 7.06 -5.13 34.75
N LEU A 85 6.69 -5.17 33.47
CA LEU A 85 5.32 -4.98 32.99
C LEU A 85 5.02 -5.98 31.88
N LEU A 86 3.78 -6.48 31.82
CA LEU A 86 3.35 -7.32 30.71
C LEU A 86 2.95 -6.45 29.51
N PHE A 87 3.77 -6.47 28.45
CA PHE A 87 3.47 -5.73 27.23
C PHE A 87 2.50 -6.51 26.32
N PRO A 88 1.62 -5.82 25.56
CA PRO A 88 0.81 -6.46 24.53
C PRO A 88 1.66 -7.09 23.42
N TYR A 89 1.24 -8.25 22.91
CA TYR A 89 1.96 -8.95 21.85
C TYR A 89 1.92 -8.23 20.50
N ASP A 90 0.86 -7.47 20.22
CA ASP A 90 0.58 -6.89 18.89
C ASP A 90 1.76 -6.10 18.31
N THR A 91 2.52 -5.45 19.19
CA THR A 91 3.68 -4.64 18.82
C THR A 91 4.85 -5.49 18.32
N TYR A 92 4.99 -6.70 18.83
CA TYR A 92 6.14 -7.59 18.61
C TYR A 92 5.78 -8.80 17.74
N ARG A 93 4.53 -8.88 17.28
CA ARG A 93 3.96 -10.05 16.61
C ARG A 93 4.61 -10.31 15.25
N LEU A 94 5.16 -11.50 15.07
CA LEU A 94 5.64 -11.99 13.78
C LEU A 94 4.46 -12.41 12.88
N PRO A 95 4.61 -12.35 11.55
CA PRO A 95 5.82 -12.04 10.80
C PRO A 95 6.05 -10.55 10.50
N ALA A 96 5.12 -9.66 10.89
CA ALA A 96 5.16 -8.23 10.60
C ALA A 96 5.09 -7.35 11.86
N PRO A 97 6.12 -7.37 12.72
CA PRO A 97 6.10 -6.72 14.02
C PRO A 97 6.17 -5.20 13.87
N THR A 98 5.28 -4.50 14.58
CA THR A 98 5.12 -3.05 14.47
C THR A 98 6.09 -2.24 15.33
N ILE A 99 6.89 -2.89 16.18
CA ILE A 99 7.94 -2.25 16.99
C ILE A 99 8.93 -1.44 16.12
N TYR A 100 9.20 -1.92 14.91
CA TYR A 100 10.05 -1.22 13.94
C TYR A 100 9.49 0.13 13.49
N TYR A 101 8.20 0.42 13.76
CA TYR A 101 7.51 1.65 13.38
C TYR A 101 7.41 2.69 14.50
N GLN A 102 7.88 2.41 15.71
CA GLN A 102 7.59 3.27 16.87
C GLN A 102 8.27 4.65 16.83
N HIS A 103 9.43 4.76 16.20
CA HIS A 103 10.21 6.01 16.13
C HIS A 103 10.14 6.72 14.77
N LYS A 104 9.13 6.39 13.94
CA LYS A 104 8.98 7.00 12.63
C LYS A 104 8.28 8.36 12.71
N PRO A 105 8.65 9.33 11.85
CA PRO A 105 7.84 10.52 11.61
C PRO A 105 6.39 10.16 11.25
N ARG A 106 5.44 10.91 11.80
CA ARG A 106 4.03 10.86 11.41
C ARG A 106 3.65 12.23 10.86
N PRO A 107 3.34 12.34 9.56
CA PRO A 107 3.15 11.28 8.57
C PRO A 107 4.46 10.75 7.95
N ALA A 108 4.37 9.64 7.21
CA ALA A 108 5.52 9.03 6.54
C ALA A 108 6.06 9.95 5.43
N THR A 109 7.38 10.11 5.35
CA THR A 109 8.00 11.01 4.37
C THR A 109 7.88 10.46 2.95
N LEU A 110 7.47 11.28 1.99
CA LEU A 110 7.31 10.90 0.60
C LEU A 110 8.61 11.08 -0.19
N PHE A 111 9.03 10.08 -0.97
CA PHE A 111 10.15 10.18 -1.90
C PHE A 111 9.72 9.90 -3.35
N LYS A 112 10.65 10.08 -4.29
CA LYS A 112 10.42 9.83 -5.71
C LYS A 112 10.04 8.37 -5.94
N TYR A 113 9.22 8.16 -6.95
CA TYR A 113 8.75 6.83 -7.33
C TYR A 113 9.53 6.37 -8.58
N PRO A 114 10.65 5.66 -8.43
CA PRO A 114 11.51 5.36 -9.57
C PRO A 114 10.81 4.45 -10.59
N LEU A 115 11.07 4.71 -11.87
CA LEU A 115 10.61 3.90 -12.99
C LEU A 115 11.77 3.24 -13.72
N GLY A 116 11.67 1.93 -13.93
CA GLY A 116 12.71 1.16 -14.62
C GLY A 116 14.09 1.44 -14.03
N LYS A 117 15.04 1.86 -14.87
CA LYS A 117 16.42 2.13 -14.47
C LYS A 117 16.60 3.34 -13.54
N GLN A 118 15.59 4.18 -13.32
CA GLN A 118 15.68 5.29 -12.36
C GLN A 118 15.88 4.82 -10.92
N VAL A 119 15.65 3.54 -10.64
CA VAL A 119 15.92 2.91 -9.34
C VAL A 119 17.39 3.09 -8.93
N SER A 120 18.33 3.08 -9.89
CA SER A 120 19.76 3.32 -9.60
C SER A 120 20.09 4.77 -9.22
N LEU A 121 19.15 5.70 -9.39
CA LEU A 121 19.29 7.12 -9.04
C LEU A 121 18.75 7.44 -7.63
N LEU A 122 18.22 6.44 -6.92
CA LEU A 122 17.79 6.61 -5.55
C LEU A 122 19.00 6.93 -4.67
N VAL A 123 18.80 7.88 -3.75
CA VAL A 123 19.79 8.22 -2.73
C VAL A 123 19.31 7.65 -1.41
N PRO A 124 20.07 6.74 -0.77
CA PRO A 124 19.69 6.20 0.52
C PRO A 124 19.77 7.27 1.62
N SER A 125 19.07 7.00 2.73
CA SER A 125 19.30 7.74 3.96
C SER A 125 20.76 7.59 4.43
N LYS A 126 21.32 8.65 5.01
CA LYS A 126 22.68 8.62 5.57
C LYS A 126 22.84 7.59 6.69
N ASP A 127 21.73 7.26 7.35
CA ASP A 127 21.70 6.32 8.46
C ASP A 127 21.36 4.88 8.00
N LEU A 128 21.33 4.59 6.70
CA LEU A 128 20.87 3.29 6.21
C LEU A 128 21.71 2.12 6.73
N GLU A 129 23.04 2.28 6.70
CA GLU A 129 23.99 1.25 7.13
C GLU A 129 23.84 0.89 8.61
N CYS A 130 23.53 1.87 9.47
CA CYS A 130 23.36 1.62 10.89
C CYS A 130 21.94 1.18 11.25
N LYS A 131 20.92 1.72 10.59
CA LYS A 131 19.52 1.41 10.89
C LYS A 131 19.04 0.10 10.29
N ARG A 132 19.59 -0.32 9.13
CA ARG A 132 19.26 -1.56 8.41
C ARG A 132 17.75 -1.87 8.48
N PRO A 133 16.89 -1.07 7.84
CA PRO A 133 15.44 -1.09 8.09
C PRO A 133 14.76 -2.41 7.74
N LEU A 134 15.38 -3.27 6.92
CA LEU A 134 14.90 -4.61 6.58
C LEU A 134 15.69 -5.72 7.29
N HIS A 135 16.39 -5.43 8.38
CA HIS A 135 17.08 -6.46 9.16
C HIS A 135 16.11 -7.59 9.56
N ASN A 136 16.54 -8.83 9.33
CA ASN A 136 15.75 -10.06 9.53
C ASN A 136 14.45 -10.14 8.72
N GLN A 137 14.29 -9.30 7.68
CA GLN A 137 13.19 -9.42 6.73
C GLN A 137 13.62 -10.24 5.51
N VAL A 138 12.80 -11.23 5.17
CA VAL A 138 12.88 -11.97 3.92
C VAL A 138 11.79 -11.44 2.98
N VAL A 139 12.22 -10.87 1.86
CA VAL A 139 11.37 -10.22 0.85
C VAL A 139 11.16 -11.16 -0.33
N TYR A 140 9.90 -11.35 -0.72
CA TYR A 140 9.52 -12.05 -1.94
C TYR A 140 8.87 -11.07 -2.93
N PHE A 141 9.24 -11.12 -4.20
CA PHE A 141 8.61 -10.34 -5.27
C PHE A 141 7.63 -11.23 -6.04
N GLY A 142 6.35 -10.87 -6.03
CA GLY A 142 5.32 -11.64 -6.72
C GLY A 142 5.38 -11.52 -8.25
N LYS A 143 4.66 -12.41 -8.91
CA LYS A 143 4.70 -12.59 -10.38
C LYS A 143 4.09 -11.43 -11.15
N ASP A 144 3.28 -10.61 -10.49
CA ASP A 144 2.66 -9.43 -11.09
C ASP A 144 3.56 -8.18 -11.10
N VAL A 145 4.75 -8.29 -10.49
CA VAL A 145 5.77 -7.25 -10.53
C VAL A 145 6.44 -7.22 -11.91
N PRO A 146 6.56 -6.05 -12.58
CA PRO A 146 6.96 -5.96 -13.98
C PRO A 146 8.29 -6.62 -14.37
N PHE A 147 9.29 -6.65 -13.47
CA PHE A 147 10.61 -7.25 -13.73
C PHE A 147 10.71 -8.74 -13.32
N ILE A 148 9.64 -9.30 -12.76
CA ILE A 148 9.49 -10.72 -12.46
C ILE A 148 8.64 -11.40 -13.54
N ARG A 149 7.61 -10.73 -14.04
CA ARG A 149 6.72 -11.25 -15.07
C ARG A 149 7.51 -11.67 -16.32
N ASP A 150 7.16 -12.81 -16.90
CA ASP A 150 7.72 -13.28 -18.16
C ASP A 150 7.55 -12.22 -19.25
N MET A 151 8.67 -11.57 -19.58
CA MET A 151 8.74 -10.57 -20.63
C MET A 151 8.74 -11.26 -22.00
N LYS A 152 8.27 -10.55 -23.02
CA LYS A 152 8.35 -11.04 -24.41
C LYS A 152 9.83 -11.26 -24.79
N LYS A 153 10.12 -12.32 -25.55
CA LYS A 153 11.45 -12.64 -26.08
C LYS A 153 12.15 -11.39 -26.61
N GLY A 154 13.30 -11.05 -26.02
CA GLY A 154 14.13 -9.89 -26.37
C GLY A 154 14.23 -8.78 -25.31
N GLN A 155 13.42 -8.79 -24.25
CA GLN A 155 13.51 -7.85 -23.12
C GLN A 155 14.05 -8.47 -21.82
N GLU A 156 14.48 -9.73 -21.87
CA GLU A 156 14.95 -10.52 -20.71
C GLU A 156 16.13 -9.85 -19.99
N ASN A 157 17.15 -9.41 -20.73
CA ASN A 157 18.33 -8.75 -20.16
C ASN A 157 18.00 -7.46 -19.39
N GLU A 158 17.00 -6.69 -19.85
CA GLU A 158 16.62 -5.43 -19.17
C GLU A 158 15.81 -5.71 -17.91
N ALA A 159 14.92 -6.72 -17.93
CA ALA A 159 14.18 -7.16 -16.76
C ALA A 159 15.12 -7.74 -15.69
N ASP A 160 16.11 -8.54 -16.09
CA ASP A 160 17.10 -9.09 -15.17
C ASP A 160 17.97 -7.99 -14.55
N ALA A 161 18.43 -7.02 -15.34
CA ALA A 161 19.16 -5.86 -14.80
C ALA A 161 18.32 -5.08 -13.77
N LEU A 162 17.02 -4.87 -14.05
CA LEU A 162 16.12 -4.20 -13.13
C LEU A 162 15.86 -5.03 -11.86
N ARG A 163 15.72 -6.35 -11.99
CA ARG A 163 15.58 -7.28 -10.86
C ARG A 163 16.78 -7.19 -9.93
N GLN A 164 18.00 -7.18 -10.49
CA GLN A 164 19.23 -7.04 -9.70
C GLN A 164 19.29 -5.70 -8.93
N LEU A 165 18.82 -4.60 -9.52
CA LEU A 165 18.75 -3.31 -8.81
C LEU A 165 17.83 -3.38 -7.58
N TRP A 166 16.64 -3.99 -7.71
CA TRP A 166 15.72 -4.16 -6.58
C TRP A 166 16.24 -5.14 -5.52
N TYR A 167 16.97 -6.17 -5.93
CA TYR A 167 17.56 -7.13 -4.99
C TYR A 167 18.69 -6.48 -4.19
N ALA A 168 19.54 -5.69 -4.85
CA ALA A 168 20.59 -4.91 -4.19
C ALA A 168 20.00 -3.94 -3.15
N LEU A 169 18.92 -3.24 -3.50
CA LEU A 169 18.17 -2.38 -2.56
C LEU A 169 17.76 -3.10 -1.28
N VAL A 170 17.20 -4.31 -1.39
CA VAL A 170 16.81 -5.12 -0.22
C VAL A 170 18.02 -5.51 0.63
N GLN A 171 19.11 -5.92 -0.02
CA GLN A 171 20.35 -6.33 0.64
C GLN A 171 21.03 -5.17 1.38
N GLU A 172 21.09 -3.98 0.76
CA GLU A 172 21.61 -2.76 1.39
C GLU A 172 20.80 -2.34 2.62
N MET A 173 19.49 -2.56 2.59
CA MET A 173 18.61 -2.36 3.75
C MET A 173 18.76 -3.44 4.84
N GLY A 174 19.58 -4.47 4.61
CA GLY A 174 19.83 -5.57 5.54
C GLY A 174 18.84 -6.73 5.48
N GLY A 175 17.97 -6.75 4.47
CA GLY A 175 17.06 -7.86 4.20
C GLY A 175 17.65 -8.90 3.27
N THR A 176 16.93 -10.01 3.10
CA THR A 176 17.25 -11.06 2.13
C THR A 176 16.12 -11.21 1.12
N VAL A 177 16.43 -11.70 -0.06
CA VAL A 177 15.44 -11.94 -1.12
C VAL A 177 15.21 -13.44 -1.27
N ALA A 178 13.94 -13.84 -1.31
CA ALA A 178 13.55 -15.21 -1.63
C ALA A 178 13.13 -15.30 -3.11
N GLU A 179 13.63 -16.32 -3.82
CA GLU A 179 13.26 -16.59 -5.21
C GLU A 179 11.85 -17.19 -5.32
N GLU A 180 11.44 -17.97 -4.33
CA GLU A 180 10.13 -18.62 -4.25
C GLU A 180 9.36 -18.18 -3.00
N TYR A 181 8.03 -18.25 -3.10
CA TYR A 181 7.16 -17.97 -1.95
C TYR A 181 7.18 -19.15 -0.98
N HIS A 182 7.76 -18.93 0.20
CA HIS A 182 7.74 -19.88 1.30
C HIS A 182 6.93 -19.30 2.47
N PRO A 183 5.76 -19.87 2.82
CA PRO A 183 4.90 -19.37 3.89
C PRO A 183 5.59 -19.20 5.25
N HIS A 184 6.67 -19.95 5.52
CA HIS A 184 7.37 -19.94 6.81
C HIS A 184 8.73 -19.22 6.78
N ARG A 185 9.06 -18.54 5.69
CA ARG A 185 10.32 -17.76 5.61
C ARG A 185 10.06 -16.35 5.16
N VAL A 186 9.15 -16.18 4.19
CA VAL A 186 8.80 -14.87 3.66
C VAL A 186 8.09 -14.06 4.74
N THR A 187 8.56 -12.83 4.93
CA THR A 187 8.01 -11.86 5.89
C THR A 187 7.31 -10.71 5.16
N VAL A 188 7.89 -10.27 4.04
CA VAL A 188 7.41 -9.18 3.20
C VAL A 188 7.12 -9.70 1.79
N VAL A 189 5.95 -9.37 1.26
CA VAL A 189 5.52 -9.74 -0.09
C VAL A 189 5.30 -8.47 -0.90
N ILE A 190 6.09 -8.31 -1.96
CA ILE A 190 6.02 -7.16 -2.86
C ILE A 190 5.15 -7.52 -4.05
N LEU A 191 4.05 -6.80 -4.21
CA LEU A 191 3.08 -7.01 -5.28
C LEU A 191 2.78 -5.72 -6.00
N LYS A 192 2.40 -5.83 -7.28
CA LYS A 192 1.83 -4.72 -8.02
C LYS A 192 0.36 -4.53 -7.65
N TYR A 193 -0.39 -5.63 -7.56
CA TYR A 193 -1.84 -5.59 -7.41
C TYR A 193 -2.37 -6.28 -6.16
N ARG A 194 -3.42 -5.72 -5.56
CA ARG A 194 -4.15 -6.30 -4.41
C ARG A 194 -5.29 -7.25 -4.79
N SER A 195 -5.15 -7.99 -5.89
CA SER A 195 -6.16 -8.98 -6.35
C SER A 195 -5.55 -10.26 -6.94
N SER A 196 -4.23 -10.44 -6.82
CA SER A 196 -3.58 -11.69 -7.26
C SER A 196 -3.87 -12.84 -6.29
N LEU A 197 -3.72 -14.08 -6.74
CA LEU A 197 -3.75 -15.24 -5.83
C LEU A 197 -2.64 -15.14 -4.77
N GLU A 198 -1.48 -14.64 -5.16
CA GLU A 198 -0.35 -14.37 -4.25
C GLU A 198 -0.71 -13.32 -3.19
N TYR A 199 -1.51 -12.31 -3.54
CA TYR A 199 -2.04 -11.35 -2.57
C TYR A 199 -2.91 -12.03 -1.53
N LYS A 200 -3.89 -12.83 -1.97
CA LYS A 200 -4.83 -13.53 -1.06
C LYS A 200 -4.06 -14.47 -0.11
N GLN A 201 -3.10 -15.23 -0.64
CA GLN A 201 -2.22 -16.10 0.14
C GLN A 201 -1.39 -15.31 1.15
N ALA A 202 -0.74 -14.23 0.73
CA ALA A 202 0.09 -13.41 1.61
C ALA A 202 -0.72 -12.78 2.76
N VAL A 203 -1.96 -12.38 2.50
CA VAL A 203 -2.88 -11.89 3.53
C VAL A 203 -3.28 -13.01 4.50
N GLN A 204 -3.62 -14.19 3.98
CA GLN A 204 -3.97 -15.35 4.81
C GLN A 204 -2.82 -15.75 5.73
N ASP A 205 -1.58 -15.73 5.22
CA ASP A 205 -0.37 -16.03 5.98
C ASP A 205 0.13 -14.84 6.84
N GLN A 206 -0.69 -13.78 6.97
CA GLN A 206 -0.44 -12.57 7.77
C GLN A 206 0.88 -11.87 7.44
N LYS A 207 1.28 -11.87 6.16
CA LYS A 207 2.52 -11.22 5.69
C LYS A 207 2.39 -9.71 5.62
N CYS A 208 3.54 -9.03 5.67
CA CYS A 208 3.62 -7.61 5.32
C CYS A 208 3.49 -7.47 3.79
N VAL A 209 2.31 -7.05 3.32
CA VAL A 209 2.04 -6.83 1.88
C VAL A 209 2.37 -5.39 1.51
N ALA A 210 3.25 -5.19 0.52
CA ALA A 210 3.72 -3.87 0.10
C ALA A 210 3.92 -3.77 -1.42
N SER A 211 4.10 -2.55 -1.92
CA SER A 211 4.44 -2.28 -3.32
C SER A 211 5.94 -1.98 -3.48
N CYS A 212 6.44 -1.95 -4.72
CA CYS A 212 7.81 -1.48 -4.99
C CYS A 212 8.03 -0.03 -4.50
N SER A 213 6.99 0.79 -4.44
CA SER A 213 7.09 2.16 -3.95
C SER A 213 7.44 2.22 -2.48
N TRP A 214 6.89 1.29 -1.68
CA TRP A 214 7.24 1.17 -0.27
C TRP A 214 8.71 0.80 -0.07
N LEU A 215 9.26 -0.09 -0.90
CA LEU A 215 10.69 -0.42 -0.86
C LEU A 215 11.56 0.79 -1.19
N SER A 216 11.28 1.51 -2.28
CA SER A 216 12.06 2.70 -2.63
C SER A 216 11.94 3.81 -1.58
N ASN A 217 10.73 4.00 -1.03
CA ASN A 217 10.51 4.96 0.05
C ASN A 217 11.26 4.55 1.31
N THR A 218 11.20 3.27 1.72
CA THR A 218 11.93 2.75 2.89
C THR A 218 13.42 2.95 2.76
N TYR A 219 13.98 2.69 1.57
CA TYR A 219 15.39 2.91 1.27
C TYR A 219 15.80 4.37 1.45
N CYS A 220 15.03 5.31 0.89
CA CYS A 220 15.30 6.74 1.02
C CYS A 220 15.02 7.28 2.44
N ARG A 221 14.03 6.73 3.15
CA ARG A 221 13.70 7.06 4.54
C ARG A 221 14.78 6.61 5.51
N GLY A 222 15.32 5.40 5.31
CA GLY A 222 16.22 4.72 6.26
C GLY A 222 15.49 4.20 7.51
N TYR A 223 14.16 4.15 7.50
CA TYR A 223 13.33 3.61 8.57
C TYR A 223 12.10 2.92 7.97
N LEU A 224 11.56 1.93 8.69
CA LEU A 224 10.39 1.17 8.23
C LEU A 224 9.10 1.95 8.52
N CYS A 225 8.11 1.83 7.63
CA CYS A 225 6.73 2.28 7.85
C CYS A 225 5.78 1.13 7.53
N SER A 226 4.56 1.16 8.05
CA SER A 226 3.52 0.27 7.53
C SER A 226 3.27 0.64 6.07
N PRO A 227 3.16 -0.35 5.16
CA PRO A 227 2.75 -0.09 3.78
C PRO A 227 1.39 0.63 3.65
N MET A 228 0.56 0.63 4.71
CA MET A 228 -0.71 1.33 4.77
C MET A 228 -0.59 2.82 5.13
N ASP A 229 0.58 3.29 5.59
CA ASP A 229 0.80 4.69 5.99
C ASP A 229 0.82 5.66 4.79
N THR A 230 0.97 5.16 3.56
CA THR A 230 0.96 5.95 2.33
C THR A 230 0.19 5.21 1.25
N LEU A 231 -0.70 5.89 0.54
CA LEU A 231 -1.66 5.25 -0.38
C LEU A 231 -1.03 4.35 -1.46
N LEU A 232 0.15 4.72 -1.96
CA LEU A 232 0.85 4.00 -3.04
C LEU A 232 1.95 3.05 -2.54
N ASP A 233 2.19 3.01 -1.22
CA ASP A 233 3.12 2.05 -0.60
C ASP A 233 2.47 0.65 -0.50
N TYR A 234 1.15 0.56 -0.56
CA TYR A 234 0.42 -0.70 -0.69
C TYR A 234 0.14 -1.05 -2.17
N PRO A 235 0.01 -2.34 -2.53
CA PRO A 235 -0.37 -2.74 -3.89
C PRO A 235 -1.68 -2.09 -4.36
N ILE A 236 -1.71 -1.66 -5.62
CA ILE A 236 -2.85 -0.94 -6.18
C ILE A 236 -3.96 -1.91 -6.60
N PRO A 237 -5.23 -1.52 -6.59
CA PRO A 237 -6.28 -2.34 -7.19
C PRO A 237 -6.10 -2.41 -8.72
N LYS A 238 -6.38 -3.57 -9.34
CA LYS A 238 -6.38 -3.71 -10.81
C LYS A 238 -7.48 -2.89 -11.48
N VAL A 239 -8.57 -2.69 -10.74
CA VAL A 239 -9.74 -1.94 -11.19
C VAL A 239 -9.67 -0.57 -10.55
N GLY A 240 -9.95 0.45 -11.37
CA GLY A 240 -10.18 1.80 -10.88
C GLY A 240 -11.47 1.91 -10.07
N ILE A 241 -11.67 3.07 -9.46
CA ILE A 241 -12.87 3.39 -8.71
C ILE A 241 -14.03 3.59 -9.68
N ALA A 242 -15.18 2.97 -9.42
CA ALA A 242 -16.37 3.16 -10.25
C ALA A 242 -16.73 4.65 -10.41
N GLY A 243 -16.89 5.09 -11.66
CA GLY A 243 -17.18 6.48 -12.04
C GLY A 243 -15.94 7.32 -12.35
N MET A 244 -14.75 6.93 -11.86
CA MET A 244 -13.51 7.65 -12.15
C MET A 244 -13.05 7.48 -13.59
N GLU A 245 -13.50 6.44 -14.33
CA GLU A 245 -13.21 6.27 -15.77
C GLU A 245 -13.68 7.44 -16.62
N LYS A 246 -14.70 8.17 -16.14
CA LYS A 246 -15.28 9.33 -16.84
C LYS A 246 -14.58 10.63 -16.48
N CYS A 247 -13.64 10.60 -15.53
CA CYS A 247 -12.97 11.77 -15.01
C CYS A 247 -11.70 12.08 -15.81
N VAL A 248 -11.58 13.33 -16.23
CA VAL A 248 -10.35 13.90 -16.82
C VAL A 248 -9.83 14.94 -15.85
N ILE A 249 -8.68 14.66 -15.24
CA ILE A 249 -8.14 15.40 -14.10
C ILE A 249 -6.87 16.14 -14.51
N ALA A 250 -6.84 17.45 -14.28
CA ALA A 250 -5.65 18.28 -14.42
C ALA A 250 -5.08 18.66 -13.04
N LEU A 251 -3.76 18.84 -12.97
CA LEU A 251 -3.05 19.34 -11.78
C LEU A 251 -2.49 20.74 -11.99
N THR A 252 -2.60 21.60 -10.96
CA THR A 252 -1.92 22.91 -10.86
C THR A 252 -1.39 23.15 -9.45
N GLY A 253 -0.28 23.88 -9.32
CA GLY A 253 0.31 24.20 -8.02
C GLY A 253 0.97 23.00 -7.30
N PHE A 254 1.47 21.98 -8.01
CA PHE A 254 2.26 20.90 -7.38
C PHE A 254 3.57 20.70 -8.14
N LYS A 255 4.66 20.47 -7.41
CA LYS A 255 6.00 20.25 -7.98
C LYS A 255 6.64 18.96 -7.43
N GLY A 256 7.70 18.53 -8.09
CA GLY A 256 8.54 17.42 -7.64
C GLY A 256 7.77 16.16 -7.27
N VAL A 257 8.07 15.62 -6.09
CA VAL A 257 7.53 14.36 -5.56
C VAL A 257 6.01 14.40 -5.43
N ASN A 258 5.44 15.52 -4.96
CA ASN A 258 4.00 15.66 -4.76
C ASN A 258 3.23 15.58 -6.07
N ARG A 259 3.73 16.22 -7.14
CA ARG A 259 3.12 16.13 -8.48
C ARG A 259 3.17 14.71 -9.02
N GLU A 260 4.30 14.02 -8.83
CA GLU A 260 4.46 12.64 -9.28
C GLU A 260 3.51 11.69 -8.55
N PHE A 261 3.39 11.83 -7.23
CA PHE A 261 2.46 11.08 -6.40
C PHE A 261 1.01 11.26 -6.86
N LEU A 262 0.55 12.50 -7.02
CA LEU A 262 -0.82 12.78 -7.45
C LEU A 262 -1.11 12.25 -8.86
N ASN A 263 -0.15 12.35 -9.79
CA ASN A 263 -0.30 11.75 -11.12
C ASN A 263 -0.51 10.24 -11.02
N ARG A 264 0.32 9.54 -10.25
CA ARG A 264 0.18 8.09 -10.03
C ARG A 264 -1.15 7.74 -9.38
N LEU A 265 -1.60 8.55 -8.42
CA LEU A 265 -2.86 8.36 -7.73
C LEU A 265 -4.07 8.53 -8.67
N ILE A 266 -4.04 9.53 -9.58
CA ILE A 266 -5.06 9.69 -10.63
C ILE A 266 -5.20 8.41 -11.45
N PHE A 267 -4.07 7.84 -11.89
CA PHE A 267 -4.07 6.58 -12.65
C PHE A 267 -4.56 5.40 -11.81
N ALA A 268 -4.13 5.30 -10.55
CA ALA A 268 -4.56 4.24 -9.64
C ALA A 268 -6.07 4.30 -9.32
N CYS A 269 -6.66 5.50 -9.37
CA CYS A 269 -8.11 5.70 -9.30
C CYS A 269 -8.85 5.28 -10.58
N GLY A 270 -8.16 5.07 -11.70
CA GLY A 270 -8.76 4.80 -13.02
C GLY A 270 -9.18 6.05 -13.81
N ALA A 271 -8.75 7.25 -13.38
CA ALA A 271 -9.04 8.50 -14.07
C ALA A 271 -7.97 8.85 -15.12
N TYR A 272 -8.33 9.70 -16.07
CA TYR A 272 -7.41 10.20 -17.10
C TYR A 272 -6.70 11.47 -16.63
N PHE A 273 -5.37 11.47 -16.68
CA PHE A 273 -4.60 12.69 -16.43
C PHE A 273 -4.51 13.57 -17.67
N SER A 274 -4.81 14.86 -17.53
CA SER A 274 -4.59 15.88 -18.56
C SER A 274 -3.50 16.87 -18.15
N ALA A 275 -2.49 17.01 -19.02
CA ALA A 275 -1.42 17.98 -18.84
C ALA A 275 -1.88 19.43 -19.04
N LYS A 276 -2.95 19.67 -19.81
CA LYS A 276 -3.51 20.99 -20.13
C LYS A 276 -4.94 21.09 -19.62
N LEU A 277 -5.42 22.31 -19.39
CA LEU A 277 -6.83 22.54 -19.12
C LEU A 277 -7.57 22.57 -20.46
N ALA A 278 -8.57 21.70 -20.62
CA ALA A 278 -9.33 21.55 -21.86
C ALA A 278 -10.84 21.43 -21.57
N LYS A 279 -11.68 21.54 -22.61
CA LYS A 279 -13.14 21.55 -22.48
C LYS A 279 -13.73 20.25 -21.91
N ASP A 280 -13.03 19.14 -22.08
CA ASP A 280 -13.36 17.81 -21.57
C ASP A 280 -12.79 17.54 -20.18
N THR A 281 -11.99 18.46 -19.62
CA THR A 281 -11.50 18.34 -18.24
C THR A 281 -12.69 18.41 -17.28
N THR A 282 -12.76 17.45 -16.35
CA THR A 282 -13.85 17.36 -15.37
C THR A 282 -13.43 17.96 -14.03
N TYR A 283 -12.19 17.71 -13.60
CA TYR A 283 -11.65 18.20 -12.32
C TYR A 283 -10.30 18.90 -12.51
N LEU A 284 -10.11 20.00 -11.79
CA LEU A 284 -8.81 20.64 -11.60
C LEU A 284 -8.41 20.54 -10.12
N ILE A 285 -7.39 19.75 -9.83
CA ILE A 285 -6.80 19.64 -8.50
C ILE A 285 -5.79 20.76 -8.31
N CYS A 286 -6.05 21.62 -7.33
CA CYS A 286 -5.27 22.83 -7.05
C CYS A 286 -4.49 22.67 -5.75
N GLY A 287 -3.20 23.00 -5.78
CA GLY A 287 -2.38 23.20 -4.58
C GLY A 287 -2.52 24.60 -3.99
N GLY A 288 -2.88 25.60 -4.80
CA GLY A 288 -3.12 26.97 -4.35
C GLY A 288 -3.94 27.77 -5.35
N GLY A 289 -4.34 28.97 -4.94
CA GLY A 289 -5.21 29.89 -5.68
C GLY A 289 -4.49 30.68 -6.77
N TYR A 290 -3.50 30.08 -7.43
CA TYR A 290 -2.64 30.73 -8.41
C TYR A 290 -2.22 29.79 -9.56
N GLY A 291 -1.57 30.38 -10.57
CA GLY A 291 -1.06 29.68 -11.75
C GLY A 291 -2.03 29.75 -12.94
N ASP A 292 -1.48 29.58 -14.14
CA ASP A 292 -2.18 29.85 -15.40
C ASP A 292 -3.49 29.06 -15.52
N LYS A 293 -3.46 27.76 -15.19
CA LYS A 293 -4.66 26.91 -15.20
C LYS A 293 -5.73 27.33 -14.20
N TYR A 294 -5.33 27.88 -13.05
CA TYR A 294 -6.28 28.37 -12.05
C TYR A 294 -6.91 29.68 -12.53
N ALA A 295 -6.09 30.59 -13.06
CA ALA A 295 -6.54 31.86 -13.60
C ALA A 295 -7.51 31.67 -14.78
N GLU A 296 -7.25 30.68 -15.65
CA GLU A 296 -8.07 30.35 -16.82
C GLU A 296 -9.36 29.60 -16.50
N LEU A 297 -9.59 29.18 -15.26
CA LEU A 297 -10.73 28.32 -14.89
C LEU A 297 -12.09 28.94 -15.26
N HIS A 298 -12.19 30.28 -15.29
CA HIS A 298 -13.40 30.99 -15.72
C HIS A 298 -13.82 30.68 -17.17
N ASN A 299 -12.88 30.28 -18.03
CA ASN A 299 -13.14 29.86 -19.40
C ASN A 299 -13.71 28.43 -19.51
N TYR A 300 -13.70 27.69 -18.40
CA TYR A 300 -14.11 26.29 -18.32
C TYR A 300 -15.13 26.08 -17.19
N PRO A 301 -16.38 26.57 -17.34
CA PRO A 301 -17.38 26.58 -16.27
C PRO A 301 -17.80 25.19 -15.77
N ASN A 302 -17.54 24.14 -16.56
CA ASN A 302 -17.85 22.76 -16.20
C ASN A 302 -16.75 22.07 -15.40
N VAL A 303 -15.57 22.69 -15.29
CA VAL A 303 -14.44 22.11 -14.53
C VAL A 303 -14.66 22.35 -13.05
N ILE A 304 -14.72 21.27 -12.29
CA ILE A 304 -14.86 21.32 -10.85
C ILE A 304 -13.50 21.54 -10.20
N ARG A 305 -13.39 22.58 -9.38
CA ARG A 305 -12.19 22.90 -8.62
C ARG A 305 -12.18 22.19 -7.28
N VAL A 306 -11.15 21.38 -7.04
CA VAL A 306 -10.91 20.66 -5.78
C VAL A 306 -9.43 20.71 -5.41
N ASN A 307 -9.07 20.27 -4.20
CA ASN A 307 -7.67 20.02 -3.81
C ASN A 307 -7.37 18.51 -3.75
N HIS A 308 -6.13 18.16 -3.38
CA HIS A 308 -5.63 16.78 -3.40
C HIS A 308 -6.35 15.85 -2.42
N LEU A 309 -6.88 16.37 -1.30
CA LEU A 309 -7.55 15.57 -0.27
C LEU A 309 -8.75 14.81 -0.84
N TRP A 310 -9.47 15.39 -1.80
CA TRP A 310 -10.58 14.70 -2.47
C TRP A 310 -10.11 13.44 -3.19
N LEU A 311 -9.02 13.54 -3.95
CA LEU A 311 -8.48 12.41 -4.70
C LEU A 311 -7.92 11.34 -3.76
N GLU A 312 -7.19 11.77 -2.72
CA GLU A 312 -6.64 10.88 -1.69
C GLU A 312 -7.72 10.13 -0.92
N ASP A 313 -8.77 10.83 -0.47
CA ASP A 313 -9.90 10.20 0.23
C ASP A 313 -10.72 9.28 -0.69
N CYS A 314 -10.90 9.66 -1.97
CA CYS A 314 -11.54 8.78 -2.96
C CYS A 314 -10.79 7.44 -3.07
N TYR A 315 -9.46 7.49 -3.14
CA TYR A 315 -8.63 6.30 -3.20
C TYR A 315 -8.63 5.51 -1.89
N ALA A 316 -8.50 6.17 -0.75
CA ALA A 316 -8.48 5.54 0.58
C ALA A 316 -9.80 4.81 0.89
N GLN A 317 -10.94 5.40 0.50
CA GLN A 317 -12.27 4.79 0.64
C GLN A 317 -12.65 3.87 -0.53
N PHE A 318 -11.83 3.86 -1.59
CA PHE A 318 -12.07 3.19 -2.86
C PHE A 318 -13.48 3.46 -3.43
N ARG A 319 -13.87 4.73 -3.44
CA ARG A 319 -15.18 5.21 -3.91
C ARG A 319 -15.07 6.64 -4.43
N MET A 320 -15.83 6.98 -5.46
CA MET A 320 -15.94 8.37 -5.92
C MET A 320 -16.76 9.18 -4.92
N ILE A 321 -16.09 10.02 -4.14
CA ILE A 321 -16.71 10.88 -3.12
C ILE A 321 -17.30 12.12 -3.80
N ASP A 322 -18.50 12.53 -3.38
CA ASP A 322 -19.03 13.84 -3.76
C ASP A 322 -18.15 14.95 -3.16
N TYR A 323 -17.51 15.74 -4.01
CA TYR A 323 -16.64 16.83 -3.59
C TYR A 323 -17.35 17.89 -2.71
N ARG A 324 -18.69 17.94 -2.73
CA ARG A 324 -19.50 18.82 -1.88
C ARG A 324 -19.74 18.27 -0.47
N SER A 325 -19.45 16.99 -0.23
CA SER A 325 -19.72 16.35 1.06
C SER A 325 -18.86 16.91 2.19
N ASP A 326 -17.69 17.46 1.87
CA ASP A 326 -16.80 18.10 2.84
C ASP A 326 -16.19 19.38 2.25
N ARG A 327 -16.34 20.48 2.98
CA ARG A 327 -15.75 21.79 2.62
C ARG A 327 -14.23 21.73 2.44
N ARG A 328 -13.54 20.79 3.08
CA ARG A 328 -12.08 20.62 2.96
C ARG A 328 -11.66 20.32 1.53
N TYR A 329 -12.48 19.67 0.72
CA TYR A 329 -12.15 19.34 -0.67
C TYR A 329 -12.12 20.54 -1.61
N THR A 330 -12.91 21.58 -1.30
CA THR A 330 -13.05 22.78 -2.14
C THR A 330 -12.29 23.98 -1.58
N TYR A 331 -11.68 23.83 -0.40
CA TYR A 331 -10.82 24.84 0.22
C TYR A 331 -9.48 24.95 -0.53
N ILE A 332 -9.28 26.08 -1.20
CA ILE A 332 -8.02 26.41 -1.90
C ILE A 332 -7.42 27.67 -1.25
N PRO A 333 -6.27 27.58 -0.55
CA PRO A 333 -5.57 28.72 0.00
C PRO A 333 -4.97 29.60 -1.11
N GLN A 334 -4.59 30.85 -0.78
CA GLN A 334 -3.94 31.75 -1.74
C GLN A 334 -2.53 31.27 -2.10
N ASP A 335 -1.76 30.81 -1.12
CA ASP A 335 -0.48 30.12 -1.34
C ASP A 335 -0.67 28.60 -1.47
N ASN A 336 0.43 27.87 -1.60
CA ASN A 336 0.45 26.40 -1.69
C ASN A 336 1.09 25.72 -0.48
N ALA A 337 1.59 26.47 0.49
CA ALA A 337 2.42 25.92 1.56
C ALA A 337 1.67 24.89 2.40
N LEU A 338 0.40 25.19 2.70
CA LEU A 338 -0.46 24.28 3.47
C LEU A 338 -0.77 22.99 2.70
N LEU A 339 -1.30 23.11 1.47
CA LEU A 339 -1.75 21.93 0.73
C LEU A 339 -0.59 21.09 0.19
N GLU A 340 0.50 21.72 -0.27
CA GLU A 340 1.69 20.98 -0.70
C GLU A 340 2.33 20.21 0.47
N GLY A 341 2.29 20.79 1.68
CA GLY A 341 2.79 20.16 2.89
C GLY A 341 1.93 19.03 3.43
N THR A 342 0.74 18.76 2.88
CA THR A 342 -0.15 17.68 3.33
C THR A 342 -0.37 16.56 2.31
N VAL A 343 0.24 16.65 1.12
CA VAL A 343 0.11 15.64 0.07
C VAL A 343 0.66 14.29 0.56
N GLY A 344 -0.12 13.23 0.38
CA GLY A 344 0.28 11.86 0.75
C GLY A 344 0.20 11.57 2.24
N HIS A 345 -0.40 12.46 3.04
CA HIS A 345 -0.63 12.23 4.47
C HIS A 345 -1.84 11.30 4.73
N THR A 346 -2.71 11.15 3.73
CA THR A 346 -3.88 10.26 3.83
C THR A 346 -3.42 8.80 3.87
N GLN A 347 -3.93 8.05 4.84
CA GLN A 347 -3.60 6.65 5.05
C GLN A 347 -4.67 5.73 4.46
N LEU A 348 -4.27 4.50 4.16
CA LEU A 348 -5.23 3.47 3.79
C LEU A 348 -6.05 3.04 5.01
N MET A 349 -7.30 2.70 4.75
CA MET A 349 -8.26 2.27 5.78
C MET A 349 -8.28 0.73 5.82
N PRO A 350 -7.87 0.07 6.92
CA PRO A 350 -7.84 -1.39 7.02
C PRO A 350 -9.16 -2.05 6.62
N GLN A 351 -10.28 -1.51 7.09
CA GLN A 351 -11.63 -1.98 6.78
C GLN A 351 -12.04 -1.86 5.31
N VAL A 352 -11.36 -1.03 4.51
CA VAL A 352 -11.56 -0.94 3.06
C VAL A 352 -10.68 -1.96 2.36
N ILE A 353 -9.44 -2.14 2.82
CA ILE A 353 -8.52 -3.17 2.31
C ILE A 353 -9.05 -4.58 2.55
N ASP A 354 -9.68 -4.82 3.70
CA ASP A 354 -10.27 -6.11 4.06
C ASP A 354 -11.30 -6.60 3.05
N ARG A 355 -11.97 -5.69 2.33
CA ARG A 355 -12.93 -6.04 1.28
C ARG A 355 -12.30 -6.72 0.07
N PHE A 356 -11.00 -6.49 -0.16
CA PHE A 356 -10.25 -7.15 -1.23
C PHE A 356 -9.78 -8.56 -0.88
N LYS A 357 -10.06 -9.02 0.36
CA LYS A 357 -9.72 -10.39 0.79
C LYS A 357 -10.71 -11.42 0.25
N ASP A 358 -11.95 -11.00 -0.04
CA ASP A 358 -13.02 -11.89 -0.47
C ASP A 358 -13.13 -11.97 -2.01
N ASP A 359 -13.48 -13.15 -2.53
CA ASP A 359 -13.65 -13.42 -3.97
C ASP A 359 -14.79 -12.62 -4.63
N THR A 360 -15.63 -11.96 -3.84
CA THR A 360 -16.77 -11.17 -4.33
C THR A 360 -16.34 -10.00 -5.20
N TYR A 361 -15.16 -9.43 -4.98
CA TYR A 361 -14.64 -8.32 -5.80
C TYR A 361 -14.19 -8.75 -7.20
N ASP A 362 -13.93 -10.05 -7.42
CA ASP A 362 -13.63 -10.59 -8.75
C ASP A 362 -14.88 -10.77 -9.63
N GLN A 363 -16.08 -10.70 -9.03
CA GLN A 363 -17.36 -10.96 -9.71
C GLN A 363 -18.07 -9.70 -10.26
N GLU A 364 -17.71 -8.49 -9.81
CA GLU A 364 -18.23 -7.26 -10.41
C GLU A 364 -17.59 -7.05 -11.79
N PRO A 365 -18.34 -6.60 -12.83
CA PRO A 365 -17.78 -6.41 -14.17
C PRO A 365 -16.62 -5.42 -14.16
N GLN A 366 -15.40 -5.97 -14.24
CA GLN A 366 -14.16 -5.21 -14.08
C GLN A 366 -13.75 -4.52 -15.39
N THR A 367 -13.78 -3.19 -15.42
CA THR A 367 -13.07 -2.45 -16.46
C THR A 367 -11.57 -2.57 -16.20
N VAL A 368 -10.91 -3.50 -16.89
CA VAL A 368 -9.45 -3.66 -16.84
C VAL A 368 -8.83 -2.48 -17.59
N TYR A 369 -8.29 -1.51 -16.85
CA TYR A 369 -7.55 -0.41 -17.47
C TYR A 369 -6.27 -0.95 -18.09
N GLN A 370 -5.99 -0.55 -19.33
CA GLN A 370 -4.81 -0.96 -20.08
C GLN A 370 -3.56 -0.74 -19.21
N GLU A 371 -2.67 -1.74 -19.15
CA GLU A 371 -1.37 -1.64 -18.46
C GLU A 371 -0.62 -0.40 -18.96
N CYS A 372 -0.79 0.72 -18.26
CA CYS A 372 0.10 1.86 -18.41
C CYS A 372 1.36 1.47 -17.65
N GLU A 373 2.27 0.81 -18.35
CA GLU A 373 3.69 0.99 -18.07
C GLU A 373 3.89 2.50 -17.93
N MET A 374 4.19 2.92 -16.70
CA MET A 374 4.45 4.30 -16.35
C MET A 374 5.70 4.75 -17.12
N GLY A 375 5.48 5.16 -18.36
CA GLY A 375 6.31 6.05 -19.14
C GLY A 375 5.47 7.30 -19.34
N PHE A 376 6.11 8.47 -19.26
CA PHE A 376 5.50 9.71 -19.72
C PHE A 376 4.73 9.44 -21.02
N VAL A 377 3.41 9.63 -21.01
CA VAL A 377 2.65 9.64 -22.25
C VAL A 377 3.11 10.88 -23.00
N GLN A 378 4.11 10.72 -23.87
CA GLN A 378 4.24 11.60 -25.01
C GLN A 378 2.89 11.53 -25.75
N GLU A 379 2.30 12.70 -26.00
CA GLU A 379 1.04 12.88 -26.73
C GLU A 379 0.95 11.90 -27.91
N ARG A 380 0.22 10.79 -27.72
CA ARG A 380 -0.23 9.98 -28.85
C ARG A 380 -1.53 10.59 -29.31
N LYS A 381 -1.50 11.22 -30.50
CA LYS A 381 -2.70 11.58 -31.26
C LYS A 381 -3.70 10.41 -31.18
N PRO A 382 -5.00 10.68 -30.97
CA PRO A 382 -5.98 9.64 -30.68
C PRO A 382 -5.92 8.50 -31.70
N ARG A 383 -5.86 7.25 -31.20
CA ARG A 383 -5.85 6.04 -32.05
C ARG A 383 -7.08 6.06 -32.95
N LYS A 384 -6.92 5.63 -34.22
CA LYS A 384 -7.98 5.51 -35.24
C LYS A 384 -9.28 4.85 -34.75
N ALA A 385 -9.24 4.06 -33.67
CA ALA A 385 -10.43 3.48 -33.03
C ALA A 385 -11.34 4.51 -32.33
N ALA A 386 -10.79 5.55 -31.68
CA ALA A 386 -11.57 6.64 -31.07
C ALA A 386 -12.20 7.55 -32.13
N LEU A 387 -11.47 7.80 -33.23
CA LEU A 387 -12.00 8.51 -34.41
C LEU A 387 -13.08 7.68 -35.13
N ARG A 388 -12.94 6.35 -35.19
CA ARG A 388 -13.99 5.45 -35.70
C ARG A 388 -15.22 5.41 -34.79
N ALA A 389 -15.05 5.41 -33.47
CA ALA A 389 -16.19 5.46 -32.55
C ALA A 389 -16.96 6.80 -32.67
N GLN A 390 -16.25 7.92 -32.86
CA GLN A 390 -16.87 9.22 -33.16
C GLN A 390 -17.52 9.27 -34.54
N SER A 391 -16.96 8.65 -35.58
CA SER A 391 -17.60 8.63 -36.91
C SER A 391 -18.85 7.74 -36.92
N VAL A 392 -18.82 6.59 -36.25
CA VAL A 392 -19.98 5.69 -36.13
C VAL A 392 -21.11 6.33 -35.33
N LEU A 393 -20.81 7.13 -34.30
CA LEU A 393 -21.81 7.91 -33.56
C LEU A 393 -22.38 9.08 -34.36
N ASN A 394 -21.61 9.69 -35.27
CA ASN A 394 -22.08 10.76 -36.15
C ASN A 394 -22.85 10.24 -37.39
N GLU A 395 -22.71 8.97 -37.76
CA GLU A 395 -23.45 8.36 -38.88
C GLU A 395 -24.84 7.85 -38.50
N HIS A 396 -25.18 7.79 -37.20
CA HIS A 396 -26.56 7.61 -36.76
C HIS A 396 -27.27 8.96 -36.67
N ILE A 397 -27.82 9.40 -37.80
CA ILE A 397 -28.90 10.38 -37.83
C ILE A 397 -30.04 9.79 -36.98
N MET A 398 -30.29 10.37 -35.80
CA MET A 398 -31.52 10.07 -35.05
C MET A 398 -32.70 10.41 -35.96
N PRO A 399 -33.62 9.47 -36.26
CA PRO A 399 -34.83 9.81 -36.97
C PRO A 399 -35.61 10.86 -36.16
N ASP A 400 -36.05 11.90 -36.86
CA ASP A 400 -36.75 13.07 -36.35
C ASP A 400 -37.86 12.66 -35.37
N VAL A 401 -37.72 13.11 -34.11
CA VAL A 401 -38.60 12.77 -32.98
C VAL A 401 -40.07 13.15 -33.27
N ASN A 402 -40.30 14.10 -34.20
CA ASN A 402 -41.63 14.52 -34.62
C ASN A 402 -42.35 13.52 -35.54
N ALA A 403 -41.65 12.55 -36.13
CA ALA A 403 -42.28 11.52 -36.96
C ALA A 403 -43.02 10.47 -36.11
N TYR A 404 -42.54 10.18 -34.90
CA TYR A 404 -43.11 9.15 -34.03
C TYR A 404 -44.43 9.59 -33.36
N GLU A 405 -44.56 10.89 -33.03
CA GLU A 405 -45.79 11.43 -32.44
C GLU A 405 -46.96 11.49 -33.44
N LYS A 406 -46.67 11.58 -34.75
CA LYS A 406 -47.68 11.61 -35.81
C LYS A 406 -48.30 10.24 -36.08
N GLU A 407 -47.52 9.17 -35.95
CA GLU A 407 -48.03 7.79 -36.09
C GLU A 407 -48.86 7.35 -34.87
N TYR A 408 -48.52 7.83 -33.67
CA TYR A 408 -49.24 7.45 -32.45
C TYR A 408 -50.64 8.10 -32.35
N LYS A 409 -50.84 9.29 -32.93
CA LYS A 409 -52.15 9.95 -32.98
C LYS A 409 -53.11 9.40 -34.04
N ASN A 410 -52.60 8.70 -35.06
CA ASN A 410 -53.43 8.12 -36.12
C ASN A 410 -53.92 6.68 -35.85
N LYS A 411 -53.60 6.12 -34.67
CA LYS A 411 -54.03 4.77 -34.25
C LYS A 411 -54.92 4.76 -32.99
N LYS A 412 -55.57 5.88 -32.67
CA LYS A 412 -56.67 5.92 -31.69
C LYS A 412 -57.93 6.50 -32.29
#